data_AF-A0A0A6VC40-F1
#
_entry.id   AF-A0A0A6VC40-F1
#
_cell.length_a   1.000
_cell.length_b   1.000
_cell.length_c   1.000
_cell.angle_alpha   90.00
_cell.angle_beta   90.00
_cell.angle_gamma   90.00
#
_symmetry.space_group_name_H-M   'P 1'
#
loop_
_entity.id
_entity.type
_entity.pdbx_description
1 polymer ?
#
loop_
_entity_poly.entity_id
_entity_poly.type
_entity_poly.pdbx_seq_one_letter_code
_entity_poly.pdbx_strand_id
1 'polypeptide(L)'
;MKVAFASTEDQIEKIEELVQYMYQEVFPTYFTDRQILDYKSKKVLYLANNPFKQVNTLKDGYQIISSLQTIISILELKRDSHHYEQLFQFNKYFLEQYDIYFPFEYEQFTRKTRMSISMFEKAANDLLI
;
A
#
# COMPACT_ATOMS: atom_id res chain seq x y z
N MET A 1 11.09 32.59 2.28
CA MET A 1 9.75 31.98 2.36
C MET A 1 9.70 30.86 1.33
N LYS A 2 9.66 29.58 1.74
CA LYS A 2 9.44 28.46 0.82
C LYS A 2 7.92 28.34 0.62
N VAL A 3 7.44 28.59 -0.58
CA VAL A 3 6.03 28.35 -0.93
C VAL A 3 5.85 26.83 -1.02
N ALA A 4 5.06 26.25 -0.13
CA ALA A 4 4.65 24.85 -0.23
C ALA A 4 3.35 24.79 -1.02
N PHE A 5 3.30 23.97 -2.06
CA PHE A 5 2.06 23.67 -2.76
C PHE A 5 1.26 22.68 -1.93
N ALA A 6 -0.04 22.92 -1.77
CA ALA A 6 -0.95 21.95 -1.17
C ALA A 6 -1.01 20.67 -2.02
N SER A 7 -1.40 19.55 -1.41
CA SER A 7 -1.69 18.33 -2.15
C SER A 7 -2.88 18.54 -3.10
N THR A 8 -2.90 17.75 -4.18
CA THR A 8 -3.99 17.78 -5.16
C THR A 8 -4.96 16.62 -4.95
N GLU A 9 -6.18 16.77 -5.45
CA GLU A 9 -7.19 15.71 -5.44
C GLU A 9 -6.67 14.44 -6.15
N ASP A 10 -6.08 14.59 -7.33
CA ASP A 10 -5.43 13.49 -8.08
C ASP A 10 -4.39 12.71 -7.25
N GLN A 11 -3.68 13.38 -6.32
CA GLN A 11 -2.72 12.69 -5.45
C GLN A 11 -3.43 11.84 -4.41
N ILE A 12 -4.51 12.34 -3.82
CA ILE A 12 -5.31 11.59 -2.85
C ILE A 12 -5.95 10.39 -3.54
N GLU A 13 -6.60 10.60 -4.69
CA GLU A 13 -7.20 9.53 -5.48
C GLU A 13 -6.16 8.46 -5.84
N LYS A 14 -4.95 8.88 -6.23
CA LYS A 14 -3.89 7.92 -6.55
C LYS A 14 -3.45 7.10 -5.33
N ILE A 15 -3.37 7.72 -4.15
CA ILE A 15 -3.04 6.99 -2.93
C ILE A 15 -4.14 5.98 -2.60
N GLU A 16 -5.41 6.38 -2.70
CA GLU A 16 -6.56 5.49 -2.48
C GLU A 16 -6.57 4.32 -3.46
N GLU A 17 -6.28 4.56 -4.74
CA GLU A 17 -6.14 3.52 -5.77
C GLU A 17 -5.05 2.51 -5.41
N LEU A 18 -3.88 2.98 -4.96
CA LEU A 18 -2.76 2.11 -4.58
C LEU A 18 -3.06 1.32 -3.31
N VAL A 19 -3.74 1.92 -2.34
CA VAL A 19 -4.21 1.21 -1.14
C VAL A 19 -5.22 0.13 -1.52
N GLN A 20 -6.18 0.46 -2.39
CA GLN A 20 -7.14 -0.51 -2.88
C GLN A 20 -6.44 -1.67 -3.61
N TYR A 21 -5.47 -1.37 -4.48
CA TYR A 21 -4.66 -2.36 -5.17
C TYR A 21 -3.92 -3.29 -4.20
N MET A 22 -3.34 -2.74 -3.13
CA MET A 22 -2.70 -3.54 -2.08
C MET A 22 -3.68 -4.55 -1.45
N TYR A 23 -4.92 -4.14 -1.18
CA TYR A 23 -5.93 -5.02 -0.60
C TYR A 23 -6.50 -6.04 -1.59
N GLN A 24 -6.59 -5.71 -2.87
CA GLN A 24 -7.25 -6.55 -3.88
C GLN A 24 -6.29 -7.52 -4.59
N GLU A 25 -5.04 -7.09 -4.83
CA GLU A 25 -4.12 -7.83 -5.69
C GLU A 25 -2.87 -8.30 -4.93
N VAL A 26 -2.36 -7.49 -3.99
CA VAL A 26 -1.11 -7.82 -3.29
C VAL A 26 -1.38 -8.71 -2.07
N PHE A 27 -2.14 -8.25 -1.09
CA PHE A 27 -2.38 -8.96 0.17
C PHE A 27 -2.98 -10.36 0.00
N PRO A 28 -3.93 -10.61 -0.93
CA PRO A 28 -4.47 -11.95 -1.14
C PRO A 28 -3.42 -13.01 -1.51
N THR A 29 -2.29 -12.60 -2.11
CA THR A 29 -1.22 -13.52 -2.47
C THR A 29 -0.37 -13.98 -1.27
N TYR A 30 -0.48 -13.29 -0.14
CA TYR A 30 0.33 -13.50 1.06
C TYR A 30 -0.49 -13.88 2.30
N PHE A 31 -1.71 -13.36 2.43
CA PHE A 31 -2.53 -13.47 3.64
C PHE A 31 -3.90 -14.09 3.35
N THR A 32 -4.49 -14.74 4.37
CA THR A 32 -5.86 -15.25 4.30
C THR A 32 -6.88 -14.13 4.41
N ASP A 33 -8.10 -14.35 3.90
CA ASP A 33 -9.20 -13.38 3.99
C ASP A 33 -9.48 -12.92 5.42
N ARG A 34 -9.36 -13.81 6.40
CA ARG A 34 -9.52 -13.49 7.81
C ARG A 34 -8.45 -12.52 8.31
N GLN A 35 -7.21 -12.68 7.88
CA GLN A 35 -6.11 -11.76 8.22
C GLN A 35 -6.32 -10.40 7.53
N ILE A 36 -6.73 -10.40 6.26
CA ILE A 36 -6.98 -9.15 5.53
C ILE A 36 -8.14 -8.37 6.15
N LEU A 37 -9.21 -9.04 6.58
CA LEU A 37 -10.31 -8.43 7.34
C LEU A 37 -9.82 -7.83 8.66
N ASP A 38 -8.97 -8.54 9.39
CA ASP A 38 -8.36 -8.04 10.63
C ASP A 38 -7.51 -6.78 10.36
N TYR A 39 -6.69 -6.77 9.31
CA TYR A 39 -5.92 -5.59 8.90
C TYR A 39 -6.81 -4.40 8.56
N LYS A 40 -7.90 -4.62 7.83
CA LYS A 40 -8.88 -3.59 7.51
C LYS A 40 -9.53 -3.03 8.78
N SER A 41 -9.89 -3.89 9.74
CA SER A 41 -10.45 -3.47 11.04
C SER A 41 -9.46 -2.67 11.89
N LYS A 42 -8.16 -2.98 11.77
CA LYS A 42 -7.04 -2.28 12.42
C LYS A 42 -6.58 -1.03 11.67
N LYS A 43 -7.29 -0.63 10.61
CA LYS A 43 -6.99 0.57 9.81
C LYS A 43 -5.59 0.56 9.18
N VAL A 44 -5.10 -0.61 8.79
CA VAL A 44 -3.85 -0.72 8.02
C VAL A 44 -4.02 0.02 6.69
N LEU A 45 -3.05 0.86 6.33
CA LEU A 45 -3.07 1.74 5.15
C LEU A 45 -4.26 2.72 5.08
N TYR A 46 -4.95 2.96 6.18
CA TYR A 46 -6.09 3.88 6.21
C TYR A 46 -5.64 5.35 6.11
N LEU A 47 -6.27 6.10 5.22
CA LEU A 47 -6.19 7.56 5.20
C LEU A 47 -7.21 8.14 6.19
N ALA A 48 -6.81 9.19 6.91
CA ALA A 48 -7.69 9.89 7.84
C ALA A 48 -8.98 10.38 7.14
N ASN A 49 -10.06 10.57 7.92
CA ASN A 49 -11.34 11.12 7.42
C ASN A 49 -11.19 12.42 6.61
N ASN A 50 -10.10 13.16 6.81
CA ASN A 50 -9.71 14.26 5.95
C ASN A 50 -8.30 14.00 5.39
N PRO A 51 -8.19 13.34 4.21
CA PRO A 51 -6.92 12.99 3.62
C PRO A 51 -6.03 14.19 3.31
N PHE A 52 -6.61 15.33 2.92
CA PHE A 52 -5.86 16.56 2.64
C PHE A 52 -5.15 17.16 3.86
N LYS A 53 -5.61 16.86 5.08
CA LYS A 53 -4.91 17.26 6.31
C LYS A 53 -3.71 16.37 6.60
N GLN A 54 -3.82 15.07 6.30
CA GLN A 54 -2.75 14.10 6.48
C GLN A 54 -1.69 14.27 5.38
N VAL A 55 -2.14 14.38 4.13
CA VAL A 55 -1.33 14.64 2.95
C VAL A 55 -1.34 16.15 2.71
N ASN A 56 -0.59 16.89 3.51
CA ASN A 56 -0.68 18.35 3.57
C ASN A 56 -0.13 19.03 2.30
N THR A 57 1.02 18.57 1.81
CA THR A 57 1.71 19.19 0.68
C THR A 57 1.78 18.29 -0.55
N LEU A 58 1.99 18.91 -1.71
CA LEU A 58 2.25 18.23 -2.98
C LEU A 58 3.43 17.25 -2.86
N LYS A 59 4.45 17.62 -2.08
CA LYS A 59 5.61 16.76 -1.84
C LYS A 59 5.21 15.52 -1.03
N ASP A 60 4.40 15.69 0.01
CA ASP A 60 3.92 14.60 0.85
C ASP A 60 3.14 13.58 0.01
N GLY A 61 2.24 14.08 -0.85
CA GLY A 61 1.47 13.25 -1.78
C GLY A 61 2.36 12.39 -2.67
N TYR A 62 3.34 12.99 -3.36
CA TYR A 62 4.26 12.22 -4.20
C TYR A 62 5.14 11.25 -3.41
N GLN A 63 5.51 11.60 -2.19
CA GLN A 63 6.31 10.72 -1.35
C GLN A 63 5.52 9.48 -0.92
N ILE A 64 4.27 9.65 -0.49
CA ILE A 64 3.38 8.54 -0.15
C ILE A 64 3.11 7.65 -1.39
N ILE A 65 2.79 8.26 -2.53
CA ILE A 65 2.56 7.53 -3.80
C ILE A 65 3.78 6.69 -4.16
N SER A 66 4.96 7.31 -4.18
CA SER A 66 6.19 6.60 -4.57
C SER A 66 6.57 5.50 -3.57
N SER A 67 6.32 5.69 -2.27
CA SER A 67 6.52 4.65 -1.27
C SER A 67 5.57 3.47 -1.43
N LEU A 68 4.28 3.71 -1.65
CA LEU A 68 3.31 2.65 -1.93
C LEU A 68 3.66 1.89 -3.22
N GLN A 69 3.93 2.60 -4.31
CA GLN A 69 4.31 1.99 -5.59
C GLN A 69 5.58 1.16 -5.50
N THR A 70 6.59 1.64 -4.76
CA THR A 70 7.84 0.91 -4.57
C THR A 70 7.59 -0.37 -3.78
N ILE A 71 6.82 -0.30 -2.69
CA ILE A 71 6.44 -1.48 -1.90
C ILE A 71 5.69 -2.48 -2.79
N ILE A 72 4.65 -2.04 -3.51
CA ILE A 72 3.90 -2.89 -4.46
C ILE A 72 4.86 -3.58 -5.44
N SER A 73 5.73 -2.81 -6.09
CA SER A 73 6.67 -3.33 -7.09
C SER A 73 7.61 -4.39 -6.49
N ILE A 74 8.13 -4.15 -5.28
CA ILE A 74 8.98 -5.10 -4.56
C ILE A 74 8.22 -6.41 -4.30
N LEU A 75 7.00 -6.30 -3.77
CA LEU A 75 6.16 -7.44 -3.43
C LEU A 75 5.71 -8.23 -4.66
N GLU A 76 5.60 -7.60 -5.83
CA GLU A 76 5.22 -8.28 -7.08
C GLU A 76 6.39 -8.94 -7.79
N LEU A 77 7.55 -8.28 -7.81
CA LEU A 77 8.77 -8.77 -8.46
C LEU A 77 9.32 -10.04 -7.77
N LYS A 78 8.94 -10.30 -6.51
CA LYS A 78 9.27 -11.53 -5.76
C LYS A 78 10.77 -11.82 -5.76
N ARG A 79 11.57 -10.76 -5.64
CA ARG A 79 13.03 -10.88 -5.64
C ARG A 79 13.52 -10.91 -4.21
N ASP A 80 14.06 -12.06 -3.83
CA ASP A 80 14.69 -12.19 -2.52
C ASP A 80 16.10 -11.61 -2.60
N SER A 81 16.26 -10.35 -2.18
CA SER A 81 17.56 -9.72 -2.03
C SER A 81 17.53 -8.72 -0.90
N HIS A 82 18.62 -8.65 -0.14
CA HIS A 82 18.78 -7.70 0.95
C HIS A 82 18.56 -6.24 0.52
N HIS A 83 18.85 -5.92 -0.75
CA HIS A 83 18.58 -4.59 -1.31
C HIS A 83 17.08 -4.25 -1.33
N TYR A 84 16.23 -5.21 -1.70
CA TYR A 84 14.77 -4.98 -1.75
C TYR A 84 14.16 -4.92 -0.35
N GLU A 85 14.68 -5.70 0.60
CA GLU A 85 14.31 -5.60 2.01
C GLU A 85 14.62 -4.19 2.56
N GLN A 86 15.81 -3.66 2.30
CA GLN A 86 16.19 -2.30 2.71
C GLN A 86 15.27 -1.24 2.08
N LEU A 87 14.96 -1.36 0.79
CA LEU A 87 14.02 -0.46 0.12
C LEU A 87 12.61 -0.56 0.69
N PHE A 88 12.15 -1.76 1.03
CA PHE A 88 10.86 -1.96 1.67
C PHE A 88 10.81 -1.25 3.02
N GLN A 89 11.80 -1.47 3.88
CA GLN A 89 11.87 -0.85 5.22
C GLN A 89 11.96 0.68 5.14
N PHE A 90 12.73 1.21 4.18
CA PHE A 90 12.83 2.63 3.94
C PHE A 90 11.50 3.26 3.53
N ASN A 91 10.74 2.60 2.65
CA ASN A 91 9.43 3.10 2.23
C ASN A 91 8.35 2.91 3.29
N LYS A 92 8.40 1.82 4.07
CA LYS A 92 7.56 1.64 5.27
C LYS A 92 7.76 2.79 6.26
N TYR A 93 9.01 3.09 6.59
CA TYR A 93 9.35 4.19 7.49
C TYR A 93 8.70 5.50 7.04
N PHE A 94 8.72 5.81 5.74
CA PHE A 94 8.09 7.03 5.24
C PHE A 94 6.57 7.01 5.31
N LEU A 95 5.90 5.90 5.02
CA LEU A 95 4.45 5.80 5.23
C LEU A 95 4.09 6.09 6.70
N GLU A 96 4.85 5.55 7.64
CA GLU A 96 4.65 5.77 9.06
C GLU A 96 4.91 7.23 9.49
N GLN A 97 5.81 7.97 8.82
CA GLN A 97 5.97 9.42 9.07
C GLN A 97 4.75 10.26 8.69
N TYR A 98 3.85 9.73 7.86
CA TYR A 98 2.60 10.37 7.45
C TYR A 98 1.39 9.77 8.19
N ASP A 99 1.60 9.11 9.33
CA ASP A 99 0.57 8.41 10.11
C ASP A 99 -0.17 7.31 9.32
N ILE A 100 0.45 6.78 8.25
CA ILE A 100 -0.08 5.65 7.49
C ILE A 100 0.44 4.37 8.13
N TYR A 101 -0.42 3.71 8.88
CA TYR A 101 -0.08 2.49 9.60
C TYR A 101 0.19 1.31 8.65
N PHE A 102 1.43 0.81 8.62
CA PHE A 102 1.86 -0.31 7.79
C PHE A 102 2.69 -1.33 8.59
N PRO A 103 2.03 -2.17 9.42
CA PRO A 103 2.69 -3.00 10.44
C PRO A 103 3.20 -4.32 9.89
N PHE A 104 3.93 -4.27 8.77
CA PHE A 104 4.44 -5.47 8.13
C PHE A 104 5.95 -5.47 8.11
N GLU A 105 6.52 -6.65 8.31
CA GLU A 105 7.91 -6.95 8.04
C GLU A 105 8.05 -7.64 6.68
N TYR A 106 9.19 -7.45 6.03
CA TYR A 106 9.45 -7.96 4.69
C TYR A 106 9.28 -9.49 4.62
N GLU A 107 9.69 -10.20 5.67
CA GLU A 107 9.63 -11.65 5.80
C GLU A 107 8.20 -12.20 5.72
N GLN A 108 7.20 -11.41 6.09
CA GLN A 108 5.79 -11.80 6.00
C GLN A 108 5.34 -11.99 4.54
N PHE A 109 6.10 -11.44 3.57
CA PHE A 109 5.83 -11.55 2.14
C PHE A 109 6.74 -12.55 1.42
N THR A 110 7.51 -13.36 2.15
CA THR A 110 8.45 -14.32 1.54
C THR A 110 7.80 -15.66 1.16
N ARG A 111 6.65 -16.00 1.77
CA ARG A 111 5.97 -17.29 1.54
C ARG A 111 4.51 -17.06 1.16
N LYS A 112 4.12 -17.62 0.01
CA LYS A 112 2.71 -17.63 -0.40
C LYS A 112 1.88 -18.50 0.54
N THR A 113 0.73 -18.00 0.93
CA THR A 113 -0.35 -18.84 1.44
C THR A 113 -0.88 -19.67 0.26
N ARG A 114 -1.13 -20.98 0.45
CA ARG A 114 -1.61 -21.86 -0.64
C ARG A 114 -2.89 -21.29 -1.23
N MET A 115 -2.94 -21.18 -2.57
CA MET A 115 -4.01 -20.58 -3.36
C MET A 115 -5.40 -21.11 -2.95
N SER A 116 -6.14 -20.30 -2.22
CA SER A 116 -7.60 -20.32 -2.15
C SER A 116 -8.08 -19.02 -2.76
N ILE A 117 -9.12 -19.08 -3.61
CA ILE A 117 -9.78 -17.88 -4.17
C ILE A 117 -10.10 -16.95 -2.99
N SER A 118 -9.56 -15.73 -3.03
CA SER A 118 -9.78 -14.73 -1.99
C SER A 118 -11.00 -13.90 -2.33
N MET A 119 -11.84 -13.57 -1.35
CA MET A 119 -12.97 -12.65 -1.56
C MET A 119 -12.54 -11.21 -1.86
N PHE A 120 -11.25 -10.90 -1.71
CA PHE A 120 -10.67 -9.59 -2.01
C PHE A 120 -10.13 -9.50 -3.44
N GLU A 121 -9.83 -10.63 -4.08
CA GLU A 121 -9.38 -10.64 -5.48
C GLU A 121 -10.45 -10.05 -6.38
N LYS A 122 -10.04 -9.19 -7.32
CA LYS A 122 -10.95 -8.68 -8.33
C LYS A 122 -11.40 -9.84 -9.22
N ALA A 123 -12.67 -9.89 -9.58
CA ALA A 123 -13.19 -10.94 -10.44
C ALA A 123 -12.45 -10.91 -11.80
N ALA A 124 -11.88 -12.04 -12.20
CA ALA A 124 -11.15 -12.17 -13.48
C ALA A 124 -12.02 -11.97 -14.73
N ASN A 125 -13.34 -11.78 -14.58
CA ASN A 125 -14.30 -11.63 -15.66
C ASN A 125 -14.46 -10.19 -16.20
N ASP A 126 -13.78 -9.20 -15.64
CA ASP A 126 -13.85 -7.81 -16.15
C ASP A 126 -13.11 -7.58 -17.49
N LEU A 127 -12.51 -8.62 -18.08
CA LEU A 127 -11.78 -8.56 -19.37
C LEU A 127 -12.49 -9.30 -20.53
N LEU A 128 -13.74 -9.77 -20.34
CA LEU A 128 -14.54 -10.31 -21.44
C LEU A 128 -15.42 -9.22 -22.05
N ILE A 129 -14.82 -8.36 -22.88
CA ILE A 129 -15.55 -7.53 -23.86
C ILE A 129 -14.98 -7.84 -25.24
#